data_AF-A0A9P6XJC4-F1
#
_entry.id   AF-A0A9P6XJC4-F1
#
_cell.length_a   1.000
_cell.length_b   1.000
_cell.length_c   1.000
_cell.angle_alpha   90.00
_cell.angle_beta   90.00
_cell.angle_gamma   90.00
#
_symmetry.space_group_name_H-M   'P 1'
#
loop_
_entity.id
_entity.type
_entity.pdbx_description
1 polymer ?
#
loop_
_entity_poly.entity_id
_entity_poly.type
_entity_poly.pdbx_seq_one_letter_code
_entity_poly.pdbx_strand_id
1 'polypeptide(L)'
;MACENSYGPVLSPTACKAMEAQFPACERLIQNCYDNQNVFACLPAAMKCNKDQIQPYQQTGMNPYDVREKCKGGNLCYEILESVQKYLNIPEVKEAIGAETDNYESCNMQINFRFQMAGDWMRPYVDEVPPLLEDDVRILIYAGDADFICNWMGNKAWTLELPWSGHTEFNAANDTEWYSDKLGKQAGELRRTEDGRFAFLRVFGAGHMVPYDQPESGLDMLQQWVRGELN
;
A
#
# COMPACT_ATOMS: atom_id res chain seq x y z
N MET A 1 -0.28 -12.00 4.05
CA MET A 1 -0.41 -11.19 5.28
C MET A 1 -1.46 -11.70 6.25
N ALA A 2 -2.76 -11.77 5.91
CA ALA A 2 -3.79 -12.16 6.89
C ALA A 2 -3.61 -13.56 7.51
N CYS A 3 -3.04 -14.49 6.74
CA CYS A 3 -2.89 -15.90 7.10
C CYS A 3 -1.49 -16.21 7.63
N GLU A 4 -0.46 -15.65 7.01
CA GLU A 4 0.94 -15.82 7.39
C GLU A 4 1.62 -14.45 7.33
N ASN A 5 2.24 -14.07 8.44
CA ASN A 5 3.06 -12.87 8.60
C ASN A 5 3.91 -12.98 9.89
N SER A 6 4.88 -12.09 10.08
CA SER A 6 5.81 -12.07 11.22
C SER A 6 5.16 -11.77 12.58
N TYR A 7 3.94 -11.22 12.60
CA TYR A 7 3.16 -10.88 13.79
C TYR A 7 2.12 -11.95 14.16
N GLY A 8 2.00 -13.01 13.36
CA GLY A 8 1.08 -14.12 13.59
C GLY A 8 -0.23 -14.03 12.78
N PRO A 9 -0.93 -15.16 12.58
CA PRO A 9 -2.13 -15.22 11.77
C PRO A 9 -3.28 -14.41 12.39
N VAL A 10 -3.96 -13.62 11.56
CA VAL A 10 -5.20 -12.92 11.93
C VAL A 10 -6.43 -13.78 11.61
N LEU A 11 -6.37 -14.50 10.49
CA LEU A 11 -7.46 -15.38 10.05
C LEU A 11 -7.25 -16.82 10.50
N SER A 12 -8.37 -17.54 10.66
CA SER A 12 -8.32 -18.98 10.92
C SER A 12 -7.82 -19.75 9.69
N PRO A 13 -7.19 -20.93 9.86
CA PRO A 13 -6.75 -21.76 8.75
C PRO A 13 -7.87 -22.10 7.75
N THR A 14 -9.11 -22.25 8.23
CA THR A 14 -10.28 -22.49 7.37
C THR A 14 -10.62 -21.29 6.50
N ALA A 15 -10.57 -20.07 7.05
CA ALA A 15 -10.78 -18.85 6.28
C ALA A 15 -9.68 -18.66 5.23
N CYS A 16 -8.42 -18.94 5.59
CA CYS A 16 -7.29 -18.89 4.68
C CYS A 16 -7.44 -19.84 3.48
N LYS A 17 -7.78 -21.12 3.75
CA LYS A 17 -8.05 -22.10 2.68
C LYS A 17 -9.22 -21.67 1.78
N ALA A 18 -10.24 -21.02 2.35
CA ALA A 18 -11.37 -20.52 1.57
C ALA A 18 -10.94 -19.37 0.64
N MET A 19 -10.11 -18.43 1.13
CA MET A 19 -9.55 -17.35 0.32
C MET A 19 -8.70 -17.89 -0.84
N GLU A 20 -7.81 -18.84 -0.56
CA GLU A 20 -6.98 -19.51 -1.58
C GLU A 20 -7.83 -20.20 -2.65
N ALA A 21 -8.88 -20.92 -2.24
CA ALA A 21 -9.79 -21.58 -3.18
C ALA A 21 -10.54 -20.59 -4.09
N GLN A 22 -10.78 -19.36 -3.63
CA GLN A 22 -11.46 -18.32 -4.42
C GLN A 22 -10.51 -17.48 -5.29
N PHE A 23 -9.21 -17.48 -4.98
CA PHE A 23 -8.22 -16.63 -5.65
C PHE A 23 -8.17 -16.83 -7.17
N PRO A 24 -8.15 -18.05 -7.74
CA PRO A 24 -8.08 -18.23 -9.19
C PRO A 24 -9.24 -17.59 -9.96
N ALA A 25 -10.41 -17.45 -9.34
CA ALA A 25 -11.55 -16.76 -9.96
C ALA A 25 -11.38 -15.23 -9.92
N CYS A 26 -10.78 -14.69 -8.87
CA CYS A 26 -10.41 -13.28 -8.80
C CYS A 26 -9.34 -12.95 -9.86
N GLU A 27 -8.25 -13.72 -9.91
CA GLU A 27 -7.15 -13.55 -10.86
C GLU A 27 -7.62 -13.53 -12.32
N ARG A 28 -8.46 -14.48 -12.73
CA ARG A 28 -9.02 -14.50 -14.11
C ARG A 28 -9.84 -13.25 -14.43
N LEU A 29 -10.57 -12.70 -13.46
CA LEU A 29 -11.35 -11.47 -13.68
C LEU A 29 -10.45 -10.25 -13.76
N ILE A 30 -9.37 -10.19 -12.98
CA ILE A 30 -8.35 -9.14 -13.10
C ILE A 30 -7.71 -9.22 -14.49
N GLN A 31 -7.30 -10.40 -14.95
CA GLN A 31 -6.74 -10.56 -16.29
C GLN A 31 -7.72 -10.09 -17.38
N ASN A 32 -9.00 -10.48 -17.28
CA ASN A 32 -10.02 -10.00 -18.20
C ASN A 32 -10.19 -8.47 -18.17
N CYS A 33 -10.04 -7.83 -17.00
CA CYS A 33 -10.00 -6.37 -16.91
C CYS A 33 -8.76 -5.78 -17.57
N TYR A 34 -7.58 -6.38 -17.38
CA TYR A 34 -6.32 -5.92 -18.01
C TYR A 34 -6.41 -5.97 -19.53
N ASP A 35 -6.97 -7.05 -20.08
CA ASP A 35 -7.10 -7.26 -21.53
C ASP A 35 -8.09 -6.30 -22.18
N ASN A 36 -9.15 -5.88 -21.46
CA ASN A 36 -10.29 -5.18 -22.06
C ASN A 36 -10.49 -3.73 -21.57
N GLN A 37 -9.98 -3.40 -20.38
CA GLN A 37 -9.93 -2.09 -19.74
C GLN A 37 -11.24 -1.27 -19.78
N ASN A 38 -12.37 -1.97 -19.68
CA ASN A 38 -13.70 -1.35 -19.64
C ASN A 38 -14.47 -1.75 -18.38
N VAL A 39 -15.48 -0.95 -18.05
CA VAL A 39 -16.26 -1.10 -16.81
C VAL A 39 -16.85 -2.49 -16.64
N PHE A 40 -17.33 -3.12 -17.73
CA PHE A 40 -17.98 -4.44 -17.67
C PHE A 40 -16.99 -5.56 -17.32
N ALA A 41 -15.72 -5.42 -17.67
CA ALA A 41 -14.68 -6.35 -17.28
C ALA A 41 -14.14 -6.05 -15.87
N CYS A 42 -13.95 -4.77 -15.54
CA CYS A 42 -13.22 -4.34 -14.35
C CYS A 42 -14.05 -4.25 -13.08
N LEU A 43 -15.32 -3.84 -13.15
CA LEU A 43 -16.18 -3.74 -11.98
C LEU A 43 -16.44 -5.12 -11.34
N PRO A 44 -16.78 -6.19 -12.09
CA PRO A 44 -16.94 -7.52 -11.52
C PRO A 44 -15.65 -8.06 -10.87
N ALA A 45 -14.49 -7.74 -11.45
CA ALA A 45 -13.18 -8.09 -10.88
C ALA A 45 -13.01 -7.46 -9.49
N ALA A 46 -13.22 -6.14 -9.39
CA ALA A 46 -13.15 -5.42 -8.11
C ALA A 46 -14.11 -5.99 -7.07
N MET A 47 -15.36 -6.26 -7.45
CA MET A 47 -16.36 -6.82 -6.53
C MET A 47 -16.00 -8.23 -6.05
N LYS A 48 -15.59 -9.14 -6.94
CA LYS A 48 -15.24 -10.53 -6.58
C LYS A 48 -14.00 -10.55 -5.69
N CYS A 49 -12.94 -9.87 -6.11
CA CYS A 49 -11.68 -9.85 -5.38
C CYS A 49 -11.82 -9.22 -3.99
N ASN A 50 -12.49 -8.07 -3.88
CA ASN A 50 -12.66 -7.41 -2.58
C ASN A 50 -13.55 -8.26 -1.65
N LYS A 51 -14.60 -8.89 -2.18
CA LYS A 51 -15.45 -9.80 -1.40
C LYS A 51 -14.67 -10.98 -0.86
N ASP A 52 -13.84 -11.63 -1.68
CA ASP A 52 -13.26 -12.92 -1.28
C ASP A 52 -11.88 -12.81 -0.64
N GLN A 53 -11.14 -11.75 -0.93
CA GLN A 53 -9.76 -11.57 -0.46
C GLN A 53 -9.61 -10.49 0.61
N ILE A 54 -10.54 -9.54 0.72
CA ILE A 54 -10.46 -8.43 1.68
C ILE A 54 -11.52 -8.57 2.77
N GLN A 55 -12.77 -8.85 2.39
CA GLN A 55 -13.89 -8.92 3.34
C GLN A 55 -13.68 -9.91 4.50
N PRO A 56 -13.09 -11.12 4.32
CA PRO A 56 -12.88 -12.03 5.45
C PRO A 56 -12.01 -11.42 6.55
N TYR A 57 -10.98 -10.64 6.17
CA TYR A 57 -10.16 -9.91 7.13
C TYR A 57 -10.96 -8.81 7.82
N GLN A 58 -11.72 -8.00 7.08
CA GLN A 58 -12.52 -6.92 7.65
C GLN A 58 -13.54 -7.42 8.67
N GLN A 59 -14.12 -8.61 8.47
CA GLN A 59 -15.09 -9.22 9.39
C GLN A 59 -14.50 -9.61 10.75
N THR A 60 -13.17 -9.68 10.87
CA THR A 60 -12.50 -9.92 12.17
C THR A 60 -12.56 -8.69 13.09
N GLY A 61 -12.81 -7.50 12.55
CA GLY A 61 -12.67 -6.23 13.26
C GLY A 61 -11.22 -5.78 13.48
N MET A 62 -10.25 -6.47 12.89
CA MET A 62 -8.85 -6.04 12.88
C MET A 62 -8.65 -4.87 11.93
N ASN A 63 -7.64 -4.04 12.22
CA ASN A 63 -7.31 -2.89 11.42
C ASN A 63 -6.72 -3.35 10.07
N PRO A 64 -7.33 -3.02 8.90
CA PRO A 64 -6.76 -3.38 7.59
C PRO A 64 -5.44 -2.67 7.30
N TYR A 65 -5.11 -1.63 8.07
CA TYR A 65 -3.89 -0.84 7.94
C TYR A 65 -2.78 -1.28 8.90
N ASP A 66 -3.09 -2.11 9.90
CA ASP A 66 -2.10 -2.67 10.83
C ASP A 66 -2.62 -4.00 11.43
N VAL A 67 -1.98 -5.11 11.05
CA VAL A 67 -2.37 -6.46 11.53
C VAL A 67 -2.22 -6.68 13.03
N ARG A 68 -1.50 -5.80 13.72
CA ARG A 68 -1.25 -5.89 15.17
C ARG A 68 -2.39 -5.31 16.00
N GLU A 69 -3.30 -4.55 15.36
CA GLU A 69 -4.29 -3.74 16.05
C GLU A 69 -5.74 -4.03 15.64
N LYS A 70 -6.68 -3.70 16.53
CA LYS A 70 -8.10 -3.66 16.20
C LYS A 70 -8.46 -2.31 15.58
N CYS A 71 -9.38 -2.30 14.64
CA CYS A 71 -9.86 -1.06 14.02
C CYS A 71 -10.58 -0.17 15.06
N LYS A 72 -10.12 1.07 15.22
CA LYS A 72 -10.69 2.10 16.12
C LYS A 72 -10.68 3.47 15.43
N GLY A 73 -11.60 4.39 15.75
CA GLY A 73 -11.61 5.72 15.14
C GLY A 73 -12.33 5.79 13.79
N GLY A 74 -13.56 5.24 13.76
CA GLY A 74 -14.44 5.31 12.59
C GLY A 74 -13.99 4.46 11.41
N ASN A 75 -14.37 4.89 10.20
CA ASN A 75 -14.21 4.12 8.96
C ASN A 75 -12.75 3.96 8.50
N LEU A 76 -11.84 4.78 9.02
CA LEU A 76 -10.42 4.78 8.63
C LEU A 76 -9.52 4.10 9.67
N CYS A 77 -10.08 3.57 10.76
CA CYS A 77 -9.34 2.81 11.76
C CYS A 77 -8.16 3.54 12.42
N TYR A 78 -8.17 4.89 12.41
CA TYR A 78 -7.18 5.74 13.09
C TYR A 78 -7.89 6.88 13.84
N GLU A 79 -7.89 6.83 15.18
CA GLU A 79 -8.56 7.83 16.03
C GLU A 79 -8.03 9.27 15.81
N ILE A 80 -6.74 9.42 15.48
CA ILE A 80 -6.12 10.71 15.21
C ILE A 80 -6.80 11.47 14.06
N LEU A 81 -7.36 10.75 13.08
CA LEU A 81 -8.02 11.38 11.93
C LEU A 81 -9.29 12.13 12.33
N GLU A 82 -9.98 11.69 13.39
CA GLU A 82 -11.11 12.46 13.93
C GLU A 82 -10.66 13.78 14.54
N SER A 83 -9.51 13.80 15.24
CA SER A 83 -8.95 15.02 15.81
C SER A 83 -8.45 15.98 14.73
N VAL A 84 -7.81 15.46 13.67
CA VAL A 84 -7.40 16.28 12.51
C VAL A 84 -8.61 16.90 11.82
N GLN A 85 -9.66 16.11 11.57
CA GLN A 85 -10.89 16.62 10.96
C GLN A 85 -11.56 17.69 11.83
N LYS A 86 -11.60 17.50 13.16
CA LYS A 86 -12.12 18.51 14.09
C LYS A 86 -11.30 19.81 14.02
N TYR A 87 -9.97 19.71 14.04
CA TYR A 87 -9.07 20.86 13.98
C TYR A 87 -9.24 21.66 12.69
N LEU A 88 -9.26 20.99 11.53
CA LEU A 88 -9.41 21.64 10.22
C LEU A 88 -10.79 22.29 10.00
N ASN A 89 -11.78 21.96 10.83
CA ASN A 89 -13.10 22.58 10.80
C ASN A 89 -13.27 23.75 11.79
N ILE A 90 -12.25 24.05 12.61
CA ILE A 90 -12.27 25.22 13.48
C ILE A 90 -12.34 26.50 12.61
N PRO A 91 -13.28 27.44 12.85
CA PRO A 91 -13.43 28.64 12.03
C PRO A 91 -12.14 29.43 11.86
N GLU A 92 -11.39 29.63 12.94
CA GLU A 92 -10.13 30.35 12.95
C GLU A 92 -9.05 29.65 12.11
N VAL A 93 -9.04 28.31 12.10
CA VAL A 93 -8.11 27.52 11.26
C VAL A 93 -8.51 27.64 9.80
N LYS A 94 -9.82 27.53 9.48
CA LYS A 94 -10.33 27.69 8.11
C LYS A 94 -10.05 29.09 7.56
N GLU A 95 -10.26 30.12 8.37
CA GLU A 95 -9.95 31.51 8.01
C GLU A 95 -8.45 31.70 7.78
N ALA A 96 -7.60 31.18 8.68
CA ALA A 96 -6.15 31.31 8.57
C ALA A 96 -5.56 30.67 7.31
N ILE A 97 -6.13 29.56 6.82
CA ILE A 97 -5.69 28.89 5.58
C ILE A 97 -6.46 29.36 4.33
N GLY A 98 -7.44 30.26 4.49
CA GLY A 98 -8.27 30.77 3.38
C GLY A 98 -9.19 29.71 2.77
N ALA A 99 -9.73 28.79 3.57
CA ALA A 99 -10.61 27.74 3.07
C ALA A 99 -11.97 28.32 2.63
N GLU A 100 -12.34 28.07 1.38
CA GLU A 100 -13.63 28.47 0.79
C GLU A 100 -14.75 27.44 1.00
N THR A 101 -14.47 26.36 1.74
CA THR A 101 -15.40 25.25 1.98
C THR A 101 -15.99 25.30 3.38
N ASP A 102 -17.29 25.00 3.48
CA ASP A 102 -17.98 25.00 4.77
C ASP A 102 -17.49 23.90 5.71
N ASN A 103 -17.30 22.67 5.19
CA ASN A 103 -16.89 21.51 5.98
C ASN A 103 -15.77 20.75 5.28
N TYR A 104 -14.74 20.43 6.06
CA TYR A 104 -13.68 19.50 5.70
C TYR A 104 -14.04 18.08 6.16
N GLU A 105 -13.87 17.11 5.27
CA GLU A 105 -13.92 15.68 5.57
C GLU A 105 -12.64 15.03 5.03
N SER A 106 -12.08 14.06 5.78
CA SER A 106 -10.82 13.42 5.38
C SER A 106 -10.91 12.60 4.09
N CYS A 107 -12.08 12.01 3.79
CA CYS A 107 -12.31 11.23 2.57
C CYS A 107 -13.75 11.45 2.05
N ASN A 108 -13.90 11.77 0.77
CA ASN A 108 -15.21 11.86 0.12
C ASN A 108 -15.63 10.48 -0.42
N MET A 109 -16.55 9.82 0.27
CA MET A 109 -17.00 8.47 -0.10
C MET A 109 -17.83 8.42 -1.40
N GLN A 110 -18.38 9.56 -1.86
CA GLN A 110 -19.05 9.61 -3.17
C GLN A 110 -18.05 9.52 -4.32
N ILE A 111 -16.89 10.17 -4.17
CA ILE A 111 -15.81 10.05 -5.15
C ILE A 111 -15.27 8.63 -5.14
N ASN A 112 -14.99 8.05 -3.96
CA ASN A 112 -14.58 6.66 -3.83
C ASN A 112 -15.53 5.69 -4.56
N PHE A 113 -16.84 5.83 -4.35
CA PHE A 113 -17.85 5.02 -5.02
C PHE A 113 -17.84 5.22 -6.54
N ARG A 114 -17.67 6.46 -7.03
CA ARG A 114 -17.59 6.75 -8.48
C ARG A 114 -16.39 6.07 -9.14
N PHE A 115 -15.22 6.08 -8.50
CA PHE A 115 -14.03 5.36 -8.99
C PHE A 115 -14.28 3.85 -9.06
N GLN A 116 -14.90 3.28 -8.01
CA GLN A 116 -15.27 1.87 -8.00
C GLN A 116 -16.22 1.54 -9.16
N MET A 117 -17.29 2.33 -9.33
CA MET A 117 -18.30 2.12 -10.38
C MET A 117 -17.77 2.40 -11.80
N ALA A 118 -16.71 3.19 -11.92
CA ALA A 118 -15.98 3.39 -13.18
C ALA A 118 -15.03 2.22 -13.52
N GLY A 119 -14.95 1.19 -12.66
CA GLY A 119 -14.08 0.04 -12.85
C GLY A 119 -12.59 0.39 -12.76
N ASP A 120 -12.24 1.43 -12.01
CA ASP A 120 -10.87 1.96 -11.97
C ASP A 120 -9.89 1.05 -11.22
N TRP A 121 -10.35 0.44 -10.12
CA TRP A 121 -9.51 -0.29 -9.15
C TRP A 121 -8.65 -1.40 -9.76
N MET A 122 -9.16 -2.10 -10.79
CA MET A 122 -8.51 -3.28 -11.38
C MET A 122 -7.79 -2.98 -12.70
N ARG A 123 -7.59 -1.71 -13.05
CA ARG A 123 -6.85 -1.33 -14.26
C ARG A 123 -5.35 -1.57 -14.11
N PRO A 124 -4.63 -1.90 -15.20
CA PRO A 124 -3.20 -2.24 -15.15
C PRO A 124 -2.29 -1.01 -15.09
N TYR A 125 -2.47 -0.13 -14.10
CA TYR A 125 -1.61 1.06 -13.96
C TYR A 125 -0.14 0.72 -13.66
N VAL A 126 0.16 -0.54 -13.30
CA VAL A 126 1.53 -1.04 -13.21
C VAL A 126 2.30 -0.93 -14.53
N ASP A 127 1.59 -0.94 -15.67
CA ASP A 127 2.19 -0.82 -17.01
C ASP A 127 2.77 0.59 -17.27
N GLU A 128 2.44 1.57 -16.44
CA GLU A 128 3.00 2.93 -16.51
C GLU A 128 4.38 3.04 -15.83
N VAL A 129 4.78 2.05 -15.02
CA VAL A 129 6.06 2.08 -14.29
C VAL A 129 7.27 1.83 -15.19
N PRO A 130 7.28 0.82 -16.10
CA PRO A 130 8.43 0.58 -16.97
C PRO A 130 8.83 1.77 -17.85
N PRO A 131 7.92 2.47 -18.55
CA PRO A 131 8.30 3.65 -19.34
C PRO A 131 9.01 4.73 -18.52
N LEU A 132 8.60 4.94 -17.27
CA LEU A 132 9.26 5.89 -16.36
C LEU A 132 10.69 5.45 -16.02
N LEU A 133 10.91 4.14 -15.79
CA LEU A 133 12.25 3.60 -15.53
C LEU A 133 13.16 3.69 -16.77
N GLU A 134 12.62 3.49 -17.97
CA GLU A 134 13.36 3.68 -19.22
C GLU A 134 13.71 5.15 -19.48
N ASP A 135 12.89 6.09 -18.99
CA ASP A 135 13.13 7.54 -19.03
C ASP A 135 14.01 8.04 -17.85
N ASP A 136 14.79 7.15 -17.23
CA ASP A 136 15.71 7.43 -16.11
C ASP A 136 15.03 8.05 -14.86
N VAL A 137 13.70 7.89 -14.70
CA VAL A 137 13.00 8.31 -13.48
C VAL A 137 13.31 7.32 -12.38
N ARG A 138 13.90 7.80 -11.27
CA ARG A 138 14.13 6.97 -10.08
C ARG A 138 12.80 6.67 -9.38
N ILE A 139 12.56 5.40 -9.06
CA ILE A 139 11.35 4.93 -8.38
C ILE A 139 11.71 4.10 -7.15
N LEU A 140 11.16 4.54 -6.01
CA LEU A 140 11.19 3.81 -4.74
C LEU A 140 9.79 3.32 -4.41
N ILE A 141 9.63 2.01 -4.30
CA ILE A 141 8.44 1.37 -3.73
C ILE A 141 8.76 1.01 -2.29
N TYR A 142 7.96 1.49 -1.33
CA TYR A 142 8.15 1.15 0.07
C TYR A 142 6.85 0.67 0.71
N ALA A 143 6.95 -0.26 1.66
CA ALA A 143 5.79 -0.80 2.35
C ALA A 143 6.13 -1.17 3.79
N GLY A 144 5.24 -0.80 4.71
CA GLY A 144 5.31 -1.24 6.11
C GLY A 144 5.00 -2.73 6.23
N ASP A 145 5.75 -3.44 7.07
CA ASP A 145 5.62 -4.88 7.17
C ASP A 145 4.44 -5.40 8.02
N ALA A 146 3.71 -4.49 8.66
CA ALA A 146 2.48 -4.76 9.41
C ALA A 146 1.19 -4.40 8.63
N ASP A 147 1.29 -3.81 7.43
CA ASP A 147 0.10 -3.49 6.61
C ASP A 147 -0.53 -4.76 6.01
N PHE A 148 -1.85 -4.87 6.05
CA PHE A 148 -2.60 -5.92 5.36
C PHE A 148 -3.02 -5.48 3.96
N ILE A 149 -3.67 -4.30 3.84
CA ILE A 149 -4.42 -3.92 2.64
C ILE A 149 -3.48 -3.64 1.44
N CYS A 150 -2.31 -3.04 1.69
CA CYS A 150 -1.27 -2.78 0.69
C CYS A 150 0.06 -3.41 1.13
N ASN A 151 -0.01 -4.66 1.54
CA ASN A 151 1.10 -5.34 2.20
C ASN A 151 2.43 -5.41 1.42
N TRP A 152 3.52 -5.51 2.17
CA TRP A 152 4.88 -5.59 1.64
C TRP A 152 5.12 -6.83 0.75
N MET A 153 4.46 -7.97 1.02
CA MET A 153 4.64 -9.18 0.21
C MET A 153 4.08 -8.99 -1.21
N GLY A 154 2.87 -8.44 -1.32
CA GLY A 154 2.25 -8.13 -2.61
C GLY A 154 3.03 -7.05 -3.34
N ASN A 155 3.48 -6.00 -2.64
CA ASN A 155 4.32 -4.98 -3.22
C ASN A 155 5.65 -5.55 -3.75
N LYS A 156 6.33 -6.37 -2.97
CA LYS A 156 7.56 -7.04 -3.41
C LYS A 156 7.30 -7.92 -4.64
N ALA A 157 6.25 -8.74 -4.60
CA ALA A 157 5.94 -9.67 -5.69
C ALA A 157 5.80 -8.96 -7.04
N TRP A 158 5.02 -7.88 -7.13
CA TRP A 158 4.86 -7.19 -8.41
C TRP A 158 6.14 -6.48 -8.85
N THR A 159 6.96 -5.97 -7.92
CA THR A 159 8.25 -5.34 -8.28
C THR A 159 9.25 -6.35 -8.87
N LEU A 160 9.16 -7.63 -8.50
CA LEU A 160 9.99 -8.70 -9.04
C LEU A 160 9.51 -9.17 -10.42
N GLU A 161 8.23 -8.99 -10.75
CA GLU A 161 7.63 -9.37 -12.04
C GLU A 161 7.58 -8.23 -13.05
N LEU A 162 7.93 -7.00 -12.63
CA LEU A 162 7.84 -5.81 -13.47
C LEU A 162 8.73 -5.94 -14.72
N PRO A 163 8.19 -5.80 -15.94
CA PRO A 163 8.97 -5.95 -17.17
C PRO A 163 9.65 -4.62 -17.56
N TRP A 164 10.95 -4.50 -17.32
CA TRP A 164 11.77 -3.33 -17.69
C TRP A 164 13.24 -3.74 -17.92
N SER A 165 14.06 -2.86 -18.49
CA SER A 165 15.45 -3.16 -18.89
C SER A 165 16.34 -3.64 -17.74
N GLY A 166 16.12 -3.17 -16.52
CA GLY A 166 16.85 -3.60 -15.30
C GLY A 166 16.20 -4.77 -14.55
N HIS A 167 15.17 -5.42 -15.09
CA HIS A 167 14.46 -6.52 -14.41
C HIS A 167 15.38 -7.66 -13.94
N THR A 168 16.28 -8.14 -14.83
CA THR A 168 17.20 -9.23 -14.50
C THR A 168 18.17 -8.83 -13.38
N GLU A 169 18.66 -7.60 -13.40
CA GLU A 169 19.56 -7.07 -12.37
C GLU A 169 18.86 -6.96 -11.02
N PHE A 170 17.65 -6.36 -11.00
CA PHE A 170 16.85 -6.21 -9.78
C PHE A 170 16.49 -7.57 -9.15
N ASN A 171 16.21 -8.58 -9.98
CA ASN A 171 15.91 -9.93 -9.49
C ASN A 171 17.16 -10.68 -9.00
N ALA A 172 18.33 -10.38 -9.55
CA ALA A 172 19.60 -10.93 -9.09
C ALA A 172 20.10 -10.27 -7.78
N ALA A 173 19.63 -9.06 -7.45
CA ALA A 173 19.96 -8.38 -6.22
C ALA A 173 19.42 -9.12 -4.99
N ASN A 174 20.23 -9.18 -3.94
CA ASN A 174 19.80 -9.69 -2.63
C ASN A 174 19.01 -8.61 -1.88
N ASP A 175 18.19 -9.06 -0.94
CA ASP A 175 17.66 -8.14 0.07
C ASP A 175 18.77 -7.88 1.10
N THR A 176 19.12 -6.62 1.31
CA THR A 176 20.14 -6.18 2.28
C THR A 176 19.47 -5.50 3.46
N GLU A 177 20.14 -5.55 4.61
CA GLU A 177 19.69 -4.81 5.80
C GLU A 177 19.74 -3.31 5.52
N TRP A 178 18.63 -2.61 5.76
CA TRP A 178 18.59 -1.16 5.73
C TRP A 178 18.60 -0.58 7.14
N TYR A 179 19.47 0.39 7.39
CA TYR A 179 19.66 1.03 8.70
C TYR A 179 19.12 2.46 8.70
N SER A 180 18.34 2.79 9.74
CA SER A 180 17.96 4.18 10.01
C SER A 180 19.03 4.83 10.89
N ASP A 181 19.63 5.90 10.39
CA ASP A 181 20.64 6.69 11.11
C ASP A 181 20.08 7.30 12.40
N LYS A 182 18.82 7.76 12.38
CA LYS A 182 18.13 8.32 13.54
C LYS A 182 17.85 7.26 14.61
N LEU A 183 17.47 6.05 14.20
CA LEU A 183 17.25 4.96 15.14
C LEU A 183 18.53 4.25 15.59
N GLY A 184 19.61 4.36 14.81
CA GLY A 184 20.88 3.67 15.08
C GLY A 184 20.78 2.14 15.02
N LYS A 185 19.81 1.60 14.27
CA LYS A 185 19.57 0.15 14.13
C LYS A 185 18.95 -0.17 12.78
N GLN A 186 18.93 -1.46 12.45
CA GLN A 186 18.20 -1.95 11.29
C GLN A 186 16.72 -1.56 11.39
N ALA A 187 16.20 -0.96 10.32
CA ALA A 187 14.83 -0.48 10.21
C ALA A 187 14.08 -1.11 9.04
N GLY A 188 14.72 -1.97 8.24
CA GLY A 188 14.08 -2.65 7.13
C GLY A 188 15.00 -3.55 6.30
N GLU A 189 14.49 -3.92 5.14
CA GLU A 189 15.18 -4.69 4.10
C GLU A 189 15.04 -3.97 2.76
N LEU A 190 16.17 -3.69 2.10
CA LEU A 190 16.25 -2.98 0.83
C LEU A 190 16.67 -3.94 -0.28
N ARG A 191 16.00 -3.85 -1.43
CA ARG A 191 16.45 -4.41 -2.70
C ARG A 191 16.51 -3.29 -3.71
N ARG A 192 17.60 -3.18 -4.47
CA ARG A 192 17.73 -2.14 -5.49
C ARG A 192 18.64 -2.56 -6.64
N THR A 193 18.50 -1.90 -7.77
CA THR A 193 19.54 -1.92 -8.81
C THR A 193 20.80 -1.19 -8.32
N GLU A 194 21.95 -1.56 -8.90
CA GLU A 194 23.26 -1.00 -8.58
C GLU A 194 23.28 0.52 -8.80
N ASP A 195 22.65 0.97 -9.88
CA ASP A 195 22.47 2.40 -10.20
C ASP A 195 21.43 3.12 -9.32
N GLY A 196 20.70 2.40 -8.47
CA GLY A 196 19.71 2.94 -7.53
C GLY A 196 18.45 3.49 -8.21
N ARG A 197 18.23 3.18 -9.49
CA ARG A 197 17.06 3.65 -10.25
C ARG A 197 15.77 3.02 -9.79
N PHE A 198 15.78 1.72 -9.48
CA PHE A 198 14.63 1.03 -8.93
C PHE A 198 14.97 0.40 -7.59
N ALA A 199 14.12 0.66 -6.59
CA ALA A 199 14.30 0.16 -5.24
C ALA A 199 12.97 -0.30 -4.63
N PHE A 200 13.00 -1.41 -3.91
CA PHE A 200 11.94 -1.84 -3.01
C PHE A 200 12.45 -1.85 -1.56
N LEU A 201 11.76 -1.14 -0.67
CA LEU A 201 12.08 -1.08 0.76
C LEU A 201 10.92 -1.64 1.60
N ARG A 202 11.18 -2.73 2.29
CA ARG A 202 10.32 -3.20 3.39
C ARG A 202 10.70 -2.47 4.67
N VAL A 203 9.77 -1.74 5.27
CA VAL A 203 9.99 -1.00 6.52
C VAL A 203 9.45 -1.80 7.70
N PHE A 204 10.31 -2.10 8.67
CA PHE A 204 9.95 -2.90 9.83
C PHE A 204 9.15 -2.12 10.87
N GLY A 205 8.18 -2.79 11.49
CA GLY A 205 7.42 -2.24 12.61
C GLY A 205 6.42 -1.15 12.21
N ALA A 206 6.16 -0.99 10.91
CA ALA A 206 5.25 -0.01 10.34
C ALA A 206 4.05 -0.68 9.67
N GLY A 207 2.86 -0.08 9.82
CA GLY A 207 1.65 -0.43 9.08
C GLY A 207 1.53 0.37 7.78
N HIS A 208 0.31 0.71 7.41
CA HIS A 208 -0.02 1.39 6.15
C HIS A 208 0.60 2.78 6.05
N MET A 209 0.60 3.53 7.15
CA MET A 209 1.15 4.88 7.22
C MET A 209 2.54 4.84 7.83
N VAL A 210 3.55 4.41 7.05
CA VAL A 210 4.94 4.28 7.52
C VAL A 210 5.45 5.48 8.34
N PRO A 211 5.27 6.75 7.91
CA PRO A 211 5.73 7.90 8.69
C PRO A 211 4.96 8.12 10.01
N TYR A 212 3.74 7.58 10.13
CA TYR A 212 2.97 7.65 11.38
C TYR A 212 3.48 6.61 12.40
N ASP A 213 3.73 5.38 11.95
CA ASP A 213 4.16 4.28 12.83
C ASP A 213 5.66 4.32 13.16
N GLN A 214 6.49 4.71 12.19
CA GLN A 214 7.95 4.78 12.29
C GLN A 214 8.44 6.14 11.76
N PRO A 215 8.17 7.26 12.47
CA PRO A 215 8.47 8.61 11.98
C PRO A 215 9.97 8.86 11.71
N GLU A 216 10.85 8.32 12.55
CA GLU A 216 12.30 8.46 12.39
C GLU A 216 12.80 7.71 11.16
N SER A 217 12.42 6.43 11.01
CA SER A 217 12.72 5.63 9.81
C SER A 217 12.12 6.24 8.55
N GLY A 218 10.86 6.69 8.61
CA GLY A 218 10.18 7.30 7.46
C GLY A 218 10.89 8.58 6.99
N LEU A 219 11.40 9.39 7.92
CA LEU A 219 12.18 10.57 7.59
C LEU A 219 13.56 10.21 7.01
N ASP A 220 14.26 9.24 7.59
CA ASP A 220 15.56 8.78 7.07
C ASP A 220 15.43 8.20 5.66
N MET A 221 14.45 7.32 5.44
CA MET A 221 14.13 6.78 4.11
C MET A 221 13.96 7.90 3.09
N LEU A 222 13.14 8.91 3.40
CA LEU A 222 12.90 10.04 2.51
C LEU A 222 14.18 10.85 2.25
N GLN A 223 14.94 11.16 3.31
CA GLN A 223 16.17 11.96 3.19
C GLN A 223 17.25 11.23 2.39
N GLN A 224 17.49 9.96 2.68
CA GLN A 224 18.44 9.11 1.97
C GLN A 224 18.02 8.95 0.50
N TRP A 225 16.74 8.71 0.21
CA TRP A 225 16.25 8.61 -1.16
C TRP A 225 16.46 9.88 -1.98
N VAL A 226 16.06 11.03 -1.43
CA VAL A 226 16.17 12.33 -2.12
C VAL A 226 17.63 12.71 -2.37
N ARG A 227 18.54 12.37 -1.44
CA ARG A 227 19.98 12.62 -1.59
C ARG A 227 20.70 11.61 -2.49
N GLY A 228 20.06 10.49 -2.84
CA GLY A 228 20.71 9.39 -3.58
C GLY A 228 21.63 8.54 -2.71
N GLU A 229 21.37 8.49 -1.40
CA GLU A 229 22.17 7.82 -0.37
C GLU A 229 21.50 6.53 0.16
N LEU A 230 20.28 6.20 -0.28
CA LEU A 230 19.54 5.02 0.18
C LEU A 230 20.30 3.73 -0.20
N ASN A 231 20.87 3.06 0.80
CA ASN A 231 21.77 1.92 0.64
C ASN A 231 21.52 0.79 1.65
#